data_AF-A0A3D2UEI2-F1
#
_entry.id   AF-A0A3D2UEI2-F1
#
_cell.length_a   1.000
_cell.length_b   1.000
_cell.length_c   1.000
_cell.angle_alpha   90.00
_cell.angle_beta   90.00
_cell.angle_gamma   90.00
#
_symmetry.space_group_name_H-M   'P 1'
#
loop_
_entity.id
_entity.type
_entity.pdbx_description
1 polymer ?
#
loop_
_entity_poly.entity_id
_entity_poly.type
_entity_poly.pdbx_seq_one_letter_code
_entity_poly.pdbx_strand_id
1 'polypeptide(L)' 'EEVGDLLFACVNLARLGGSHPTTALERANSKFVGRFEKLESLARKKDIDLSAASLTTLNKLWDEVKSEERQ' A
#
# COMPACT_ATOMS: atom_id res chain seq x y z
N GLU A 1 0.12 -9.12 -23.14
CA GLU A 1 -0.49 -8.03 -23.91
C GLU A 1 -1.34 -7.17 -22.99
N GLU A 2 -2.52 -7.65 -22.57
CA GLU A 2 -3.52 -6.89 -21.79
C GLU A 2 -3.04 -6.18 -20.51
N VAL A 3 -2.19 -6.83 -19.68
CA VAL A 3 -1.66 -6.20 -18.47
C VAL A 3 -0.75 -5.01 -18.82
N GLY A 4 0.00 -5.11 -19.92
CA GLY A 4 0.84 -4.03 -20.42
C GLY A 4 -0.02 -2.85 -20.88
N ASP A 5 -1.11 -3.12 -21.61
CA ASP A 5 -2.04 -2.08 -22.07
C ASP A 5 -2.76 -1.40 -20.91
N LEU A 6 -3.14 -2.14 -19.87
CA LEU A 6 -3.70 -1.58 -18.64
C LEU A 6 -2.70 -0.67 -17.93
N LEU A 7 -1.45 -1.11 -17.76
CA LEU A 7 -0.40 -0.28 -17.15
C LEU A 7 -0.13 0.98 -17.99
N PHE A 8 -0.10 0.86 -19.32
CA PHE A 8 0.05 1.99 -20.24
C PHE A 8 -1.12 2.97 -20.15
N ALA A 9 -2.36 2.46 -20.07
CA ALA A 9 -3.55 3.28 -19.86
C ALA A 9 -3.49 4.05 -18.53
N CYS A 10 -3.07 3.41 -17.43
CA CYS A 10 -2.88 4.07 -16.13
C CYS A 10 -1.82 5.19 -16.19
N VAL A 11 -0.71 4.94 -16.89
CA VAL A 11 0.34 5.96 -17.10
C VAL A 11 -0.21 7.16 -17.88
N ASN A 12 -0.99 6.93 -18.93
CA ASN A 12 -1.60 8.01 -19.70
C ASN A 12 -2.68 8.76 -18.93
N LEU A 13 -3.47 8.07 -18.11
CA LEU A 13 -4.44 8.69 -17.21
C LEU A 13 -3.75 9.65 -16.22
N ALA A 14 -2.65 9.21 -15.60
CA ALA A 14 -1.89 10.07 -14.69
C ALA A 14 -1.38 11.35 -15.39
N ARG A 15 -0.88 11.22 -16.63
CA ARG A 15 -0.46 12.38 -17.44
C ARG A 15 -1.61 13.32 -17.78
N LEU A 16 -2.75 12.77 -18.20
CA LEU A 16 -3.95 13.57 -18.51
C LEU A 16 -4.44 14.35 -17.29
N GLY A 17 -4.35 13.76 -16.10
CA GLY A 17 -4.65 14.41 -14.83
C GLY A 17 -3.55 15.36 -14.30
N GLY A 18 -2.52 15.65 -15.08
CA GLY A 18 -1.44 16.58 -14.70
C GLY A 18 -0.43 16.02 -13.69
N SER A 19 -0.46 14.71 -13.40
CA SER A 19 0.47 14.06 -12.48
C SER A 19 1.60 13.34 -13.22
N HIS A 20 2.82 13.40 -12.68
CA HIS A 20 3.93 12.62 -13.22
C HIS A 20 3.82 11.15 -12.74
N PRO A 21 3.66 10.16 -13.63
CA PRO A 21 3.34 8.77 -13.25
C PRO A 21 4.37 8.14 -12.30
N THR A 22 5.67 8.32 -12.58
CA THR A 22 6.76 7.78 -11.75
C THR A 22 6.71 8.38 -10.34
N THR A 23 6.50 9.69 -10.23
CA THR A 23 6.45 10.38 -8.94
C THR A 23 5.19 10.00 -8.15
N ALA A 24 4.07 9.79 -8.83
CA ALA A 24 2.85 9.29 -8.20
C ALA A 24 3.05 7.87 -7.63
N LEU A 25 3.72 7.00 -8.39
CA LEU A 25 4.06 5.64 -7.97
C LEU A 25 5.06 5.64 -6.80
N GLU A 26 6.10 6.48 -6.85
CA GLU A 26 7.06 6.65 -5.74
C GLU A 26 6.35 7.06 -4.44
N ARG A 27 5.43 8.04 -4.51
CA ARG A 27 4.63 8.44 -3.34
C ARG A 27 3.75 7.31 -2.82
N ALA A 28 3.13 6.54 -3.72
CA ALA A 28 2.33 5.38 -3.33
C ALA A 28 3.18 4.30 -2.65
N ASN A 29 4.39 4.05 -3.16
CA ASN A 29 5.35 3.11 -2.57
C ASN A 29 5.82 3.58 -1.19
N SER A 30 6.22 4.84 -1.03
CA SER A 30 6.63 5.38 0.28
C SER A 30 5.50 5.30 1.30
N LYS A 31 4.26 5.58 0.88
CA LYS A 31 3.07 5.42 1.74
C LYS A 31 2.82 3.95 2.10
N PHE A 32 3.01 3.02 1.17
CA PHE A 32 2.90 1.60 1.46
C PHE A 32 3.95 1.14 2.47
N VAL A 33 5.22 1.53 2.29
CA VAL A 33 6.33 1.20 3.20
C VAL A 33 6.04 1.72 4.60
N GLY A 34 5.69 3.01 4.75
CA GLY A 34 5.40 3.57 6.07
C GLY A 34 4.23 2.89 6.79
N ARG A 35 3.23 2.41 6.04
CA ARG A 35 2.13 1.59 6.61
C ARG A 35 2.59 0.20 6.99
N PHE A 36 3.46 -0.40 6.19
CA PHE A 36 3.99 -1.72 6.48
C PHE A 36 4.84 -1.70 7.75
N GLU A 37 5.70 -0.70 7.93
CA GLU A 37 6.48 -0.51 9.17
C GLU A 37 5.59 -0.37 10.42
N LYS A 38 4.49 0.38 10.31
CA LYS A 38 3.48 0.49 11.39
C LYS A 38 2.77 -0.84 11.64
N LEU A 39 2.43 -1.57 10.58
CA LEU A 39 1.83 -2.90 10.67
C LEU A 39 2.77 -3.87 11.40
N GLU A 40 4.06 -3.85 11.09
CA GLU A 40 5.06 -4.66 11.79
C GLU A 40 5.17 -4.29 13.27
N SER A 41 5.17 -3.00 13.59
CA SER A 41 5.15 -2.54 14.98
C SER A 41 3.89 -2.99 15.71
N LEU A 42 2.72 -2.92 15.06
CA LEU A 42 1.45 -3.33 15.63
C LEU A 42 1.40 -4.85 15.84
N ALA A 43 1.88 -5.63 14.87
CA ALA A 43 1.97 -7.08 14.98
C ALA A 43 2.87 -7.50 16.15
N ARG A 44 4.03 -6.87 16.31
CA ARG A 44 4.92 -7.09 17.47
C ARG A 44 4.21 -6.77 18.80
N LYS A 45 3.45 -5.67 18.88
CA LYS A 45 2.68 -5.32 20.08
C LYS A 45 1.57 -6.33 20.42
N LYS A 46 1.02 -7.01 19.40
CA LYS A 46 -0.05 -8.01 19.54
C LYS A 46 0.46 -9.45 19.58
N ASP A 47 1.77 -9.66 19.61
CA ASP A 47 2.43 -10.97 19.56
C ASP A 47 1.99 -11.82 18.34
N ILE A 48 1.81 -11.15 17.19
CA ILE A 48 1.43 -11.80 15.93
C ILE A 48 2.68 -11.99 15.08
N ASP A 49 2.99 -13.24 14.76
CA ASP A 49 3.97 -13.58 13.72
C ASP A 49 3.38 -13.30 12.33
N LEU A 50 3.93 -12.29 11.64
CA LEU A 50 3.49 -11.91 10.31
C LEU A 50 3.72 -12.97 9.24
N SER A 51 4.75 -13.80 9.39
CA SER A 51 5.10 -14.83 8.42
C SER A 51 4.10 -15.99 8.41
N ALA A 52 3.51 -16.27 9.58
CA ALA A 52 2.48 -17.29 9.77
C ALA A 52 1.05 -16.71 9.75
N ALA A 53 0.90 -15.39 9.67
CA ALA A 53 -0.40 -14.73 9.71
C ALA A 53 -1.23 -15.01 8.44
N SER A 54 -2.52 -15.30 8.64
CA SER A 54 -3.47 -15.38 7.52
C SER A 54 -3.63 -14.03 6.82
N LEU A 55 -4.01 -14.04 5.53
CA LEU A 55 -4.37 -12.81 4.80
C LEU A 55 -5.47 -12.01 5.52
N THR A 56 -6.41 -12.68 6.18
CA THR A 56 -7.45 -12.03 6.98
C THR A 56 -6.88 -11.27 8.17
N THR A 57 -5.88 -11.84 8.86
CA THR A 57 -5.18 -11.17 9.96
C THR A 57 -4.36 -9.98 9.45
N LEU A 58 -3.62 -10.15 8.35
CA LEU A 58 -2.85 -9.08 7.73
C LEU A 58 -3.74 -7.91 7.30
N ASN A 59 -4.89 -8.20 6.68
CA ASN A 59 -5.87 -7.18 6.29
C ASN A 59 -6.43 -6.41 7.50
N LYS A 60 -6.73 -7.09 8.62
CA LYS A 60 -7.19 -6.43 9.85
C LYS A 60 -6.13 -5.47 10.40
N LEU A 61 -4.87 -5.91 10.48
CA LEU A 61 -3.76 -5.05 10.92
C LEU A 61 -3.56 -3.85 9.98
N TRP A 62 -3.65 -4.09 8.68
CA TRP A 62 -3.52 -3.04 7.66
C TRP A 62 -4.63 -1.99 7.75
N ASP A 63 -5.87 -2.39 7.98
CA ASP A 63 -6.99 -1.47 8.15
C ASP A 63 -6.91 -0.70 9.47
N GLU A 64 -6.39 -1.30 10.55
CA GLU A 64 -6.08 -0.62 11.81
C GLU A 64 -5.05 0.50 11.58
N VAL A 65 -3.90 0.19 10.95
CA VAL A 65 -2.88 1.18 10.59
C VAL A 65 -3.44 2.31 9.71
N LYS A 66 -4.27 1.98 8.71
CA LYS A 66 -4.91 2.98 7.86
C LYS A 66 -5.91 3.85 8.62
N SER A 67 -6.54 3.33 9.67
CA SER A 67 -7.47 4.10 10.50
C SER A 67 -6.74 5.10 11.40
N GLU A 68 -5.61 4.70 11.98
CA GLU A 68 -4.75 5.57 12.80
C GLU A 68 -4.11 6.71 11.98
N GLU A 69 -3.79 6.49 10.70
CA GLU A 69 -3.28 7.55 9.81
C GLU A 69 -4.32 8.58 9.36
N ARG A 70 -5.61 8.26 9.45
CA ARG A 70 -6.70 9.14 9.00
C ARG A 70 -7.22 10.06 10.11
N GLN A 71 -6.78 9.83 11.34
CA GLN A 71 -6.97 10.74 12.48
C GLN A 71 -5.82 11.74 12.54
#